data_AF-W9CTK3-F1
#
_entry.id   AF-W9CTK3-F1
#
_cell.length_a   1.000
_cell.length_b   1.000
_cell.length_c   1.000
_cell.angle_alpha   90.00
_cell.angle_beta   90.00
_cell.angle_gamma   90.00
#
_symmetry.space_group_name_H-M   'P 1'
#
loop_
_entity.id
_entity.type
_entity.pdbx_description
1 polymer ?
#
loop_
_entity_poly.entity_id
_entity_poly.type
_entity_poly.pdbx_seq_one_letter_code
_entity_poly.pdbx_strand_id
1 'polypeptide(L)' 'MSWLGKKFPAPIAKPMAPFFIAVSELWADISWGLGIIVMYGVNSAATAMANSEEFKNDPRNPNAKTPKQADKH' A
#
# COMPACT_ATOMS: atom_id res chain seq x y z
N MET A 1 -9.32 16.90 -37.17
CA MET A 1 -10.33 16.79 -36.08
C MET A 1 -9.64 16.23 -34.86
N SER A 2 -9.74 16.88 -33.69
CA SER A 2 -9.13 16.39 -32.45
C SER A 2 -9.74 15.03 -32.07
N TRP A 3 -8.89 14.04 -31.81
CA TRP A 3 -9.28 12.66 -31.49
C TRP A 3 -10.05 12.53 -30.17
N LEU A 4 -9.95 13.52 -29.28
CA LEU A 4 -10.51 13.47 -27.92
C LEU A 4 -11.93 14.03 -27.79
N GLY A 5 -12.62 14.32 -28.89
CA GLY A 5 -13.96 14.91 -28.87
C GLY A 5 -14.01 16.29 -28.20
N LYS A 6 -15.14 16.99 -28.31
CA LYS A 6 -15.34 18.26 -27.57
C LYS A 6 -15.64 17.94 -26.10
N LYS A 7 -14.88 18.52 -25.17
CA LYS A 7 -15.16 18.45 -23.74
C LYS A 7 -16.22 19.49 -23.38
N PHE A 8 -17.36 19.04 -22.86
CA PHE A 8 -18.45 19.91 -22.42
C PHE A 8 -18.38 20.11 -20.90
N PRO A 9 -18.52 21.34 -20.39
CA PRO A 9 -18.42 21.64 -18.96
C PRO A 9 -19.73 21.25 -18.23
N ALA A 10 -19.99 19.94 -18.10
CA ALA A 10 -21.10 19.43 -17.32
C ALA A 10 -20.82 19.58 -15.80
N PRO A 11 -21.80 19.99 -14.98
CA PRO A 11 -21.62 20.11 -13.53
C PRO A 11 -21.64 18.74 -12.84
N ILE A 12 -20.52 18.01 -12.92
CA ILE A 12 -20.40 16.66 -12.34
C ILE A 12 -20.02 16.71 -10.85
N ALA A 13 -19.31 17.76 -10.41
CA ALA A 13 -18.78 17.86 -9.05
C ALA A 13 -19.89 17.98 -7.98
N LYS A 14 -20.93 18.79 -8.21
CA LYS A 14 -22.02 19.00 -7.26
C LYS A 14 -22.87 17.74 -6.99
N PRO A 15 -23.40 17.03 -8.01
CA PRO A 15 -24.19 15.83 -7.77
C PRO A 15 -23.34 14.64 -7.27
N MET A 16 -22.03 14.62 -7.54
CA MET A 16 -21.14 13.57 -7.04
C MET A 16 -20.62 13.84 -5.62
N ALA A 17 -20.80 15.04 -5.08
CA ALA A 17 -20.36 15.42 -3.74
C ALA A 17 -20.74 14.41 -2.63
N PRO A 18 -21.99 13.90 -2.51
CA PRO A 18 -22.32 12.93 -1.45
C PRO A 18 -21.55 11.62 -1.55
N PHE A 19 -21.15 11.18 -2.76
CA PHE A 19 -20.38 9.95 -2.93
C PHE A 19 -18.91 10.15 -2.56
N PHE A 20 -18.34 11.31 -2.89
CA PHE A 20 -16.98 11.65 -2.47
C PHE A 20 -16.89 11.85 -0.95
N ILE A 21 -17.89 12.52 -0.35
CA ILE A 21 -17.96 12.74 1.09
C ILE A 21 -18.16 11.41 1.82
N ALA A 22 -19.06 10.55 1.35
CA ALA A 22 -19.25 9.23 1.95
C ALA A 22 -17.97 8.38 1.91
N VAL A 23 -17.20 8.42 0.81
CA VAL A 23 -15.90 7.73 0.74
C VAL A 23 -14.84 8.41 1.61
N SER A 24 -14.82 9.75 1.70
CA SER A 24 -13.81 10.45 2.49
C SER A 24 -14.06 10.41 3.99
N GLU A 25 -15.32 10.49 4.45
CA GLU A 25 -15.66 10.52 5.87
C GLU A 25 -15.76 9.11 6.47
N LEU A 26 -16.22 8.10 5.72
CA LEU A 26 -16.23 6.71 6.19
C LEU A 26 -14.81 6.12 6.32
N TRP A 27 -13.83 6.68 5.61
CA TRP A 27 -12.45 6.18 5.53
C TRP A 27 -11.45 7.07 6.30
N ALA A 28 -11.85 8.23 6.84
CA ALA A 28 -10.93 9.16 7.52
C ALA A 28 -10.37 8.60 8.84
N ASP A 29 -11.21 7.98 9.66
CA ASP A 29 -10.81 7.50 11.00
C ASP A 29 -10.23 6.07 10.97
N ILE A 30 -10.64 5.26 9.99
CA ILE A 30 -10.32 3.83 9.94
C ILE A 30 -9.00 3.56 9.18
N SER A 31 -8.57 4.47 8.30
CA SER A 31 -7.65 4.05 7.22
C SER A 31 -6.20 4.39 7.38
N TRP A 32 -5.89 5.42 8.16
CA TRP A 32 -4.52 5.62 8.59
C TRP A 32 -4.09 4.50 9.54
N GLY A 33 -5.00 4.03 10.41
CA GLY A 33 -4.76 2.91 11.31
C GLY A 33 -4.65 1.57 10.58
N LEU A 34 -5.66 1.19 9.79
CA LEU A 34 -5.66 -0.11 9.10
C LEU A 34 -4.56 -0.25 8.05
N GLY A 35 -4.23 0.81 7.30
CA GLY A 35 -3.13 0.76 6.34
C GLY A 35 -1.79 0.47 7.03
N ILE A 36 -1.52 1.15 8.16
CA ILE A 36 -0.28 0.94 8.93
C ILE A 36 -0.28 -0.43 9.61
N ILE A 37 -1.39 -0.86 10.21
CA ILE A 37 -1.51 -2.16 10.88
C ILE A 37 -1.34 -3.31 9.88
N VAL A 38 -2.01 -3.24 8.72
CA VAL A 38 -1.88 -4.27 7.69
C VAL A 38 -0.48 -4.27 7.10
N MET A 39 0.11 -3.11 6.82
CA MET A 39 1.49 -3.03 6.33
C MET A 39 2.47 -3.62 7.34
N TYR A 40 2.31 -3.32 8.63
CA TYR A 40 3.13 -3.89 9.70
C TYR A 40 2.91 -5.41 9.86
N GLY A 41 1.66 -5.85 9.83
CA GLY A 41 1.29 -7.27 9.93
C GLY A 41 1.82 -8.09 8.76
N VAL A 42 1.64 -7.61 7.53
CA VAL A 42 2.15 -8.28 6.33
C VAL A 42 3.68 -8.28 6.32
N ASN A 43 4.34 -7.18 6.68
CA ASN A 43 5.80 -7.12 6.71
C ASN A 43 6.42 -8.06 7.76
N SER A 44 5.84 -8.11 8.97
CA SER A 44 6.30 -8.99 10.03
C SER A 44 6.08 -10.47 9.69
N ALA A 45 4.91 -10.82 9.13
CA ALA A 45 4.63 -12.17 8.67
C ALA A 45 5.55 -12.59 7.50
N ALA A 46 5.76 -11.71 6.51
CA ALA A 46 6.66 -11.96 5.39
C ALA A 46 8.10 -12.19 5.87
N THR A 47 8.57 -11.40 6.83
CA THR A 47 9.90 -11.57 7.43
C THR A 47 10.02 -12.92 8.15
N ALA A 48 9.00 -13.33 8.90
CA ALA A 48 9.00 -14.63 9.59
C ALA A 48 9.02 -15.80 8.60
N MET A 49 8.18 -15.77 7.56
CA MET A 49 8.14 -16.81 6.54
C MET A 49 9.42 -16.90 5.72
N ALA A 50 10.04 -15.76 5.42
CA ALA A 50 11.31 -15.71 4.70
C ALA A 50 12.50 -16.27 5.51
N ASN A 51 12.39 -16.41 6.84
CA ASN A 51 13.42 -17.03 7.68
C ASN A 51 13.17 -18.52 7.97
N SER A 52 12.10 -19.10 7.41
CA SER A 52 11.80 -20.52 7.55
C SER A 52 12.86 -21.41 6.88
N GLU A 53 12.93 -22.67 7.28
CA GLU A 53 13.95 -23.60 6.79
C GLU A 53 13.90 -23.85 5.27
N GLU A 54 12.71 -23.69 4.68
CA GLU A 54 12.47 -23.83 3.25
C GLU A 54 13.02 -22.63 2.45
N PHE A 55 12.78 -21.40 2.92
CA PHE A 55 13.07 -20.18 2.16
C PHE A 55 14.37 -19.47 2.59
N LYS A 56 15.02 -19.90 3.68
CA LYS A 56 16.26 -19.28 4.19
C LYS A 56 17.44 -19.34 3.21
N ASN A 57 17.51 -20.38 2.39
CA ASN A 57 18.61 -20.61 1.45
C ASN A 57 18.24 -20.24 0.00
N ASP A 58 17.06 -19.65 -0.23
CA ASP A 58 16.68 -19.19 -1.57
C ASP A 58 17.54 -17.97 -1.95
N PRO A 59 18.33 -18.02 -3.04
CA PRO A 59 19.17 -16.90 -3.48
C PRO A 59 18.38 -15.63 -3.86
N ARG A 60 17.06 -15.74 -4.00
CA ARG A 60 16.12 -14.63 -4.26
C ARG A 60 15.54 -14.02 -2.99
N ASN A 61 15.71 -14.68 -1.85
CA ASN A 61 15.26 -14.15 -0.58
C ASN A 61 16.13 -12.94 -0.21
N PRO A 62 15.55 -11.74 -0.06
CA PRO A 62 16.31 -10.56 0.36
C PRO A 62 17.01 -10.75 1.71
N ASN A 63 16.52 -11.65 2.57
CA ASN A 63 17.13 -11.97 3.86
C ASN A 63 18.35 -12.90 3.73
N ALA A 64 18.52 -13.62 2.62
CA ALA A 64 19.61 -14.58 2.44
C ALA A 64 20.97 -13.91 2.15
N LYS A 65 21.01 -12.60 1.86
CA LYS A 65 22.23 -11.86 1.46
C LYS A 65 22.53 -10.59 2.24
N THR A 66 22.01 -10.43 3.45
CA THR A 66 22.40 -9.29 4.28
C THR A 66 23.60 -9.69 5.14
N PRO A 67 24.86 -9.35 4.79
CA PRO A 67 25.86 -9.19 5.82
C PRO A 67 25.29 -8.13 6.74
N LYS A 68 24.81 -8.58 7.91
CA LYS A 68 24.39 -7.70 9.00
C LYS A 68 25.52 -6.68 9.13
N GLN A 69 25.26 -5.42 8.77
CA GLN A 69 26.16 -4.34 9.18
C GLN A 69 26.11 -4.42 10.69
N ALA A 70 27.15 -5.02 11.27
CA ALA A 70 27.33 -5.04 12.70
C ALA A 70 27.29 -3.58 13.11
N ASP A 71 26.26 -3.21 13.88
CA ASP A 71 26.17 -1.94 14.55
C ASP A 71 27.50 -1.72 15.25
N LYS A 72 28.35 -0.87 14.65
CA LYS A 72 29.54 -0.38 15.30
C LYS A 72 29.07 0.81 16.12
N HIS A 73 29.06 0.57 17.43
CA HIS A 73 28.87 1.52 18.54
C HIS A 73 27.44 1.68 19.05
#